data_AF-A0A9D4EMR6-F1
#
_entry.id   AF-A0A9D4EMR6-F1
#
_cell.length_a   1.000
_cell.length_b   1.000
_cell.length_c   1.000
_cell.angle_alpha   90.00
_cell.angle_beta   90.00
_cell.angle_gamma   90.00
#
_symmetry.space_group_name_H-M   'P 1'
#
loop_
_entity.id
_entity.type
_entity.pdbx_description
1 polymer ?
#
loop_
_entity_poly.entity_id
_entity_poly.type
_entity_poly.pdbx_seq_one_letter_code
_entity_poly.pdbx_strand_id
1 'polypeptide(L)'
;MFCKPCEQYSDDKSSSFISGCTTFRLESIKTHEKSSSHELACKKETILLMKENKQTVVCSYTGDIDSLANSQTLIDIPGCSNAVVAMDLSIRKLNKDNLQKLTVCFNSAYWIAKNELPFTLYPSLLDSQKINGVELALSYKTDIACRRYFCDT
;
A
#
# COMPACT_ATOMS: atom_id res chain seq x y z
N MET A 1 -0.55 -12.96 33.92
CA MET A 1 -0.50 -12.40 32.55
C MET A 1 -0.66 -13.53 31.55
N PHE A 2 -1.41 -13.30 30.47
CA PHE A 2 -1.78 -14.32 29.48
C PHE A 2 -1.44 -13.87 28.07
N CYS A 3 -1.02 -14.81 27.23
CA CYS A 3 -0.82 -14.60 25.80
C CYS A 3 -2.06 -15.09 25.06
N LYS A 4 -2.92 -14.17 24.61
CA LYS A 4 -4.19 -14.50 23.92
C LYS A 4 -4.01 -15.41 22.70
N PRO A 5 -3.03 -15.16 21.79
CA PRO A 5 -2.81 -16.07 20.67
C PRO A 5 -2.52 -17.50 21.13
N CYS A 6 -1.62 -17.66 22.12
CA CYS A 6 -1.27 -18.98 22.63
C CYS A 6 -2.40 -19.63 23.43
N GLU A 7 -3.17 -18.84 24.18
CA GLU A 7 -4.33 -19.32 24.92
C GLU A 7 -5.37 -19.90 23.96
N GLN A 8 -5.57 -19.31 22.80
CA GLN A 8 -6.60 -19.73 21.85
C GLN A 8 -6.11 -20.80 20.86
N TYR A 9 -4.91 -20.64 20.31
CA TYR A 9 -4.47 -21.38 19.11
C TYR A 9 -3.24 -22.27 19.31
N SER A 10 -2.63 -22.28 20.50
CA SER A 10 -1.57 -23.23 20.83
C SER A 10 -2.14 -24.65 20.97
N ASP A 11 -1.44 -25.62 20.39
CA ASP A 11 -1.75 -27.04 20.57
C ASP A 11 -1.30 -27.51 21.97
N ASP A 12 -0.20 -26.95 22.49
CA ASP A 12 0.31 -27.22 23.83
C ASP A 12 -0.21 -26.19 24.84
N LYS A 13 -0.99 -26.65 25.83
CA LYS A 13 -1.61 -25.81 26.88
C LYS A 13 -0.80 -25.76 28.19
N SER A 14 0.39 -26.35 28.22
CA SER A 14 1.22 -26.48 29.42
C SER A 14 2.00 -25.21 29.78
N SER A 15 2.06 -24.21 28.88
CA SER A 15 2.85 -23.01 29.13
C SER A 15 2.21 -22.09 30.18
N SER A 16 3.04 -21.45 31.00
CA SER A 16 2.60 -20.46 32.00
C SER A 16 1.98 -19.20 31.39
N PHE A 17 2.18 -18.97 30.08
CA PHE A 17 1.52 -17.92 29.30
C PHE A 17 0.05 -18.23 28.99
N ILE A 18 -0.39 -19.47 29.23
CA ILE A 18 -1.77 -19.93 29.04
C ILE A 18 -2.44 -20.16 30.40
N SER A 19 -1.80 -20.91 31.30
CA SER A 19 -2.35 -21.18 32.64
C SER A 19 -2.25 -19.98 33.59
N GLY A 20 -1.39 -19.01 33.26
CA GLY A 20 -1.18 -17.79 34.02
C GLY A 20 -0.11 -17.94 35.10
N CYS A 21 0.73 -16.92 35.22
CA CYS A 21 1.63 -16.75 36.35
C CYS A 21 1.44 -15.36 36.98
N THR A 22 1.67 -15.28 38.29
CA THR A 22 1.63 -14.05 39.09
C THR A 22 2.89 -13.21 38.94
N THR A 23 3.98 -13.79 38.44
CA THR A 23 5.26 -13.10 38.22
C THR A 23 5.88 -13.49 36.88
N PHE A 24 6.36 -12.49 36.14
CA PHE A 24 7.10 -12.70 34.89
C PHE A 24 8.37 -11.87 34.90
N ARG A 25 9.47 -12.49 34.47
CA ARG A 25 10.69 -11.77 34.11
C ARG A 25 10.54 -11.26 32.69
N LEU A 26 11.11 -10.09 32.41
CA LEU A 26 11.07 -9.49 31.08
C LEU A 26 11.73 -10.42 30.04
N GLU A 27 12.82 -11.08 30.41
CA GLU A 27 13.53 -12.03 29.56
C GLU A 27 12.64 -13.20 29.17
N SER A 28 11.78 -13.68 30.07
CA SER A 28 10.84 -14.78 29.78
C SER A 28 9.78 -14.36 28.76
N ILE A 29 9.35 -13.10 28.77
CA ILE A 29 8.43 -12.56 27.76
C ILE A 29 9.14 -12.47 26.40
N LYS A 30 10.36 -11.92 26.38
CA LYS A 30 11.17 -11.80 25.15
C LYS A 30 11.49 -13.14 24.50
N THR A 31 11.75 -14.17 25.30
CA THR A 31 12.00 -15.52 24.76
C THR A 31 10.71 -16.18 24.28
N HIS A 32 9.58 -15.93 24.94
CA HIS A 32 8.27 -16.40 24.51
C HIS A 32 7.86 -15.84 23.14
N GLU A 33 8.05 -14.53 22.91
CA GLU A 33 7.73 -13.87 21.63
C GLU A 33 8.44 -14.50 20.43
N LYS A 34 9.60 -15.13 20.65
CA LYS A 34 10.41 -15.79 19.61
C LYS A 34 10.20 -17.30 19.55
N SER A 35 9.38 -17.86 20.43
CA SER A 35 9.18 -19.31 20.48
C SER A 35 8.35 -19.78 19.29
N SER A 36 8.69 -20.96 18.75
CA SER A 36 8.01 -21.55 17.59
C SER A 36 6.53 -21.82 17.86
N SER A 37 6.18 -22.22 19.09
CA SER A 37 4.79 -22.45 19.51
C SER A 37 3.97 -21.16 19.50
N HIS A 38 4.55 -20.04 19.95
CA HIS A 38 3.91 -18.73 19.87
C HIS A 38 3.73 -18.26 18.43
N GLU A 39 4.77 -18.39 17.60
CA GLU A 39 4.71 -17.98 16.19
C GLU A 39 3.62 -18.74 15.42
N LEU A 40 3.49 -20.05 15.65
CA LEU A 40 2.43 -20.87 15.04
C LEU A 40 1.03 -20.44 15.48
N ALA A 41 0.85 -20.14 16.77
CA ALA A 41 -0.41 -19.65 17.30
C ALA A 41 -0.81 -18.30 16.67
N CYS A 42 0.13 -17.36 16.56
CA CYS A 42 -0.09 -16.06 15.91
C CYS A 42 -0.39 -16.19 14.41
N LYS A 43 0.25 -17.15 13.71
CA LYS A 43 -0.07 -17.45 12.30
C LYS A 43 -1.50 -17.96 12.15
N LYS A 44 -1.93 -18.89 13.02
CA LYS A 44 -3.31 -19.41 13.03
C LYS A 44 -4.33 -18.29 13.27
N GLU A 45 -4.08 -17.41 14.24
CA GLU A 45 -4.92 -16.23 14.53
C GLU A 45 -5.07 -15.33 13.30
N THR A 46 -3.95 -14.98 12.66
CA THR A 46 -3.94 -14.11 11.48
C THR A 46 -4.75 -14.72 10.32
N ILE A 47 -4.57 -16.02 10.05
CA ILE A 47 -5.31 -16.72 9.00
C ILE A 47 -6.81 -16.73 9.28
N LEU A 48 -7.24 -16.88 10.54
CA LEU A 48 -8.65 -16.87 10.91
C LEU A 48 -9.25 -15.47 10.79
N LEU A 49 -8.56 -14.43 11.27
CA LEU A 49 -8.99 -13.04 11.09
C LEU A 49 -9.08 -12.65 9.60
N MET A 50 -8.18 -13.16 8.77
CA MET A 50 -8.24 -12.97 7.31
C MET A 50 -9.40 -13.75 6.66
N LYS A 51 -9.78 -14.90 7.21
CA LYS A 51 -10.93 -15.69 6.73
C LYS A 51 -12.27 -15.07 7.12
N GLU A 52 -12.37 -14.51 8.33
CA GLU A 52 -13.57 -13.83 8.82
C GLU A 52 -13.78 -12.47 8.14
N ASN A 53 -12.69 -11.76 7.81
CA ASN A 53 -12.74 -10.52 7.02
C ASN A 53 -12.84 -10.74 5.50
N LYS A 54 -13.41 -11.86 5.03
CA LYS A 54 -13.78 -12.10 3.62
C LYS A 54 -14.91 -11.20 3.11
N GLN A 55 -14.94 -9.95 3.56
CA GLN A 55 -15.66 -8.87 2.90
C GLN A 55 -14.93 -7.55 3.08
N THR A 56 -13.66 -7.52 2.65
CA THR A 56 -13.03 -6.25 2.26
C THR A 56 -12.38 -6.46 0.90
N VAL A 57 -12.85 -5.67 -0.06
CA VAL A 57 -12.30 -5.56 -1.40
C VAL A 57 -10.87 -5.06 -1.25
N VAL A 58 -9.89 -5.96 -1.33
CA VAL A 58 -8.50 -5.58 -1.53
C VAL A 58 -8.32 -5.32 -3.01
N CYS A 59 -8.39 -4.05 -3.38
CA CYS A 59 -7.67 -3.56 -4.56
C CYS A 59 -6.18 -3.63 -4.22
N SER A 60 -5.59 -4.79 -4.45
CA SER A 60 -4.14 -4.97 -4.39
C SER A 60 -3.56 -4.43 -5.68
N TYR A 61 -2.91 -3.27 -5.55
CA TYR A 61 -1.91 -2.77 -6.50
C TYR A 61 -0.85 -3.84 -6.73
N THR A 62 -1.00 -4.60 -7.80
CA THR A 62 0.10 -5.27 -8.49
C THR A 62 0.31 -4.48 -9.76
N GLY A 63 1.49 -3.91 -9.91
CA GLY A 63 1.82 -3.03 -11.02
C GLY A 63 1.86 -3.81 -12.31
N ASP A 64 0.73 -3.87 -13.02
CA ASP A 64 0.61 -4.24 -14.42
C ASP A 64 -0.61 -3.49 -14.99
N ILE A 65 -0.38 -2.46 -15.80
CA ILE A 65 -1.44 -1.58 -16.32
C ILE A 65 -2.15 -2.18 -17.55
N ASP A 66 -1.72 -3.35 -18.05
CA ASP A 66 -2.22 -3.87 -19.34
C ASP A 66 -3.09 -5.13 -19.24
N SER A 67 -3.51 -5.57 -18.05
CA SER A 67 -4.49 -6.65 -17.96
C SER A 67 -5.92 -6.12 -18.16
N LEU A 68 -6.34 -6.02 -19.42
CA LEU A 68 -7.74 -6.07 -19.83
C LEU A 68 -8.31 -7.48 -19.57
N ALA A 69 -8.23 -7.98 -18.35
CA ALA A 69 -8.80 -9.27 -17.99
C ALA A 69 -9.46 -9.24 -16.61
N ASN A 70 -10.77 -9.45 -16.66
CA ASN A 70 -11.66 -9.90 -15.59
C ASN A 70 -11.86 -8.98 -14.38
N SER A 71 -12.76 -8.02 -14.59
CA SER A 71 -13.80 -7.74 -13.59
C SER A 71 -15.17 -8.09 -14.17
N GLN A 72 -15.36 -9.38 -14.50
CA GLN A 72 -16.68 -9.98 -14.69
C GLN A 72 -16.98 -10.88 -13.48
N THR A 73 -17.09 -10.28 -12.30
CA THR A 73 -17.93 -10.80 -11.21
C THR A 73 -18.49 -9.60 -10.44
N LEU A 74 -19.27 -8.78 -11.14
CA LEU A 74 -20.36 -8.08 -10.46
C LEU A 74 -21.45 -9.14 -10.27
N ILE A 75 -21.71 -9.47 -9.02
CA ILE A 75 -22.93 -10.15 -8.63
C ILE A 75 -24.06 -9.21 -9.07
N ASP A 76 -24.88 -9.66 -10.02
CA ASP A 76 -26.07 -8.97 -10.47
C ASP A 76 -27.02 -8.75 -9.29
N ILE A 77 -26.90 -7.60 -8.62
CA ILE A 77 -27.92 -7.08 -7.71
C ILE A 77 -28.83 -6.20 -8.57
N PRO A 78 -30.07 -6.64 -8.88
CA PRO A 78 -30.98 -5.85 -9.68
C PRO A 78 -31.40 -4.61 -8.87
N GLY A 79 -30.99 -3.43 -9.32
CA GLY A 79 -31.43 -2.15 -8.77
C GLY A 79 -30.34 -1.12 -8.44
N CYS A 80 -29.06 -1.50 -8.45
CA CYS A 80 -27.97 -0.59 -8.08
C CYS A 80 -27.16 -0.09 -9.29
N SER A 81 -27.85 0.69 -10.13
CA SER A 81 -27.38 1.92 -10.78
C SER A 81 -26.05 1.94 -11.54
N ASN A 82 -26.15 2.10 -12.87
CA ASN A 82 -25.10 2.56 -13.80
C ASN A 82 -24.21 3.71 -13.27
N ALA A 83 -24.75 4.54 -12.37
CA ALA A 83 -24.03 5.61 -11.70
C ALA A 83 -22.85 5.13 -10.83
N VAL A 84 -22.99 4.01 -10.12
CA VAL A 84 -21.92 3.47 -9.24
C VAL A 84 -20.74 2.99 -10.07
N VAL A 85 -21.03 2.32 -11.20
CA VAL A 85 -20.00 1.86 -12.16
C VAL A 85 -19.32 3.05 -12.84
N ALA A 86 -20.07 4.08 -13.22
CA ALA A 86 -19.51 5.30 -13.81
C ALA A 86 -18.59 6.05 -12.83
N MET A 87 -18.97 6.12 -11.55
CA MET A 87 -18.14 6.71 -10.51
C MET A 87 -16.84 5.91 -10.32
N ASP A 88 -16.92 4.58 -10.20
CA ASP A 88 -15.74 3.73 -10.06
C ASP A 88 -14.76 3.89 -11.24
N LEU A 89 -15.28 3.89 -12.47
CA LEU A 89 -14.47 4.14 -13.67
C LEU A 89 -13.80 5.53 -13.64
N SER A 90 -14.54 6.56 -13.22
CA SER A 90 -14.00 7.91 -13.11
C SER A 90 -12.89 8.01 -12.06
N ILE A 91 -13.03 7.32 -10.91
CA ILE A 91 -12.01 7.27 -9.85
C ILE A 91 -10.74 6.58 -10.37
N ARG A 92 -10.88 5.43 -11.04
CA ARG A 92 -9.73 4.72 -11.64
C ARG A 92 -9.02 5.57 -12.68
N LYS A 93 -9.77 6.26 -13.55
CA LYS A 93 -9.22 7.15 -14.58
C LYS A 93 -8.46 8.33 -13.95
N LEU A 94 -9.05 8.99 -12.95
CA LEU A 94 -8.39 10.08 -12.22
C LEU A 94 -7.09 9.60 -11.55
N ASN A 95 -7.10 8.41 -10.95
CA ASN A 95 -5.91 7.85 -10.34
C ASN A 95 -4.82 7.55 -11.39
N LYS A 96 -5.21 6.99 -12.54
CA LYS A 96 -4.28 6.74 -13.66
C LYS A 96 -3.68 8.03 -14.21
N ASP A 97 -4.49 9.06 -14.42
CA ASP A 97 -4.03 10.36 -14.92
C ASP A 97 -3.07 11.04 -13.93
N ASN A 98 -3.36 10.94 -12.62
CA ASN A 98 -2.47 11.45 -11.58
C ASN A 98 -1.13 10.68 -11.53
N LEU A 99 -1.17 9.36 -11.62
CA LEU A 99 0.04 8.53 -11.66
C LEU A 99 0.90 8.81 -12.90
N GLN A 100 0.28 9.03 -14.06
CA GLN A 100 0.99 9.40 -15.28
C GLN A 100 1.71 10.74 -15.10
N LYS A 101 1.01 11.75 -14.54
CA LYS A 101 1.60 13.06 -14.25
C LYS A 101 2.79 12.98 -13.29
N LEU A 102 2.65 12.20 -12.21
CA LEU A 102 3.73 12.01 -11.22
C LEU A 102 4.94 11.29 -11.82
N THR A 103 4.71 10.25 -12.63
CA THR A 103 5.78 9.52 -13.32
C THR A 103 6.59 10.44 -14.23
N VAL A 104 5.91 11.30 -14.98
CA VAL A 104 6.52 12.26 -15.89
C VAL A 104 7.37 13.29 -15.13
N CYS A 105 6.84 13.86 -14.04
CA CYS A 105 7.60 14.75 -13.15
C CYS A 105 8.84 14.07 -12.58
N PHE A 106 8.69 12.87 -12.03
CA PHE A 106 9.77 12.12 -11.41
C PHE A 106 10.87 11.77 -12.42
N ASN A 107 10.51 11.27 -13.60
CA ASN A 107 11.48 10.92 -14.64
C ASN A 107 12.25 12.14 -15.14
N SER A 108 11.58 13.28 -15.29
CA SER A 108 12.21 14.55 -15.65
C SER A 108 13.19 15.02 -14.59
N ALA A 109 12.78 14.99 -13.33
CA ALA A 109 13.64 15.34 -12.20
C ALA A 109 14.86 14.40 -12.14
N TYR A 110 14.63 13.09 -12.29
CA TYR A 110 15.67 12.07 -12.30
C TYR A 110 16.66 12.29 -13.43
N TRP A 111 16.19 12.63 -14.64
CA TRP A 111 17.07 12.92 -15.76
C TRP A 111 17.97 14.14 -15.48
N ILE A 112 17.44 15.20 -14.86
CA ILE A 112 18.23 16.38 -14.45
C ILE A 112 19.30 15.97 -13.42
N ALA A 113 18.91 15.25 -12.38
CA ALA A 113 19.82 14.81 -11.32
C ALA A 113 20.91 13.87 -11.87
N LYS A 114 20.53 12.91 -12.71
CA LYS A 114 21.43 11.93 -13.33
C LYS A 114 22.50 12.57 -14.22
N ASN A 115 22.16 13.68 -14.88
CA ASN A 115 23.09 14.42 -15.74
C ASN A 115 23.72 15.63 -15.04
N GLU A 116 23.54 15.77 -13.72
CA GLU A 116 24.08 16.86 -12.89
C GLU A 116 23.73 18.27 -13.42
N LEU A 117 22.53 18.40 -13.99
CA LEU A 117 22.04 19.65 -14.57
C LEU A 117 21.41 20.56 -13.49
N PRO A 118 21.41 21.90 -13.69
CA PRO A 118 20.77 22.80 -12.75
C PRO A 118 19.25 22.59 -12.72
N PHE A 119 18.66 22.56 -11.52
CA PHE A 119 17.22 22.39 -11.32
C PHE A 119 16.36 23.51 -11.94
N THR A 120 16.95 24.66 -12.28
CA THR A 120 16.29 25.74 -13.01
C THR A 120 15.85 25.34 -14.41
N LEU A 121 16.43 24.26 -14.98
CA LEU A 121 16.03 23.70 -16.28
C LEU A 121 14.68 22.96 -16.20
N TYR A 122 14.27 22.51 -15.00
CA TYR A 122 13.12 21.65 -14.82
C TYR A 122 11.79 22.19 -15.38
N PRO A 123 11.43 23.47 -15.17
CA PRO A 123 10.19 24.02 -15.77
C PRO A 123 10.17 23.93 -17.29
N SER A 124 11.28 24.27 -17.96
CA SER A 124 11.39 24.21 -19.43
C SER A 124 11.29 22.79 -19.99
N LEU A 125 11.79 21.80 -19.23
CA LEU A 125 11.68 20.39 -19.57
C LEU A 125 10.22 19.89 -19.46
N LEU A 126 9.50 20.30 -18.41
CA LEU A 126 8.08 19.98 -18.25
C LEU A 126 7.19 20.70 -19.27
N ASP A 127 7.56 21.91 -19.70
CA ASP A 127 6.86 22.60 -20.79
C ASP A 127 6.97 21.83 -22.11
N SER A 128 8.13 21.23 -22.37
CA SER A 128 8.32 20.34 -23.52
C SER A 128 7.44 19.09 -23.43
N GLN A 129 7.23 18.55 -22.22
CA GLN A 129 6.35 17.40 -22.01
C GLN A 129 4.84 17.74 -22.13
N LYS A 130 4.47 19.01 -21.94
CA LYS A 130 3.11 19.49 -22.23
C LYS A 130 2.75 19.34 -23.71
N ILE A 131 3.70 19.57 -24.60
CA ILE A 131 3.53 19.38 -26.05
C ILE A 131 3.28 17.90 -26.39
N ASN A 132 3.84 16.99 -25.61
CA ASN A 132 3.62 15.56 -25.72
C ASN A 132 2.29 15.09 -25.08
N GLY A 133 1.40 16.02 -24.73
CA GLY A 133 0.02 15.73 -24.28
C GLY A 133 -0.15 15.54 -22.77
N VAL A 134 0.89 15.78 -21.95
CA VAL A 134 0.79 15.64 -20.49
C VAL A 134 0.64 17.01 -19.83
N GLU A 135 -0.59 17.36 -19.44
CA GLU A 135 -0.85 18.63 -18.74
C GLU A 135 -0.54 18.52 -17.24
N LEU A 136 0.49 19.24 -16.81
CA LEU A 136 0.96 19.31 -15.42
C LEU A 136 0.53 20.62 -14.78
N ALA A 137 0.04 20.55 -13.54
CA ALA A 137 -0.30 21.73 -12.75
C ALA A 137 0.95 22.57 -12.47
N LEU A 138 0.78 23.90 -12.35
CA LEU A 138 1.87 24.84 -12.10
C LEU A 138 2.66 24.53 -10.82
N SER A 139 2.03 23.89 -9.83
CA SER A 139 2.69 23.45 -8.60
C SER A 139 3.85 22.47 -8.85
N TYR A 140 3.81 21.70 -9.92
CA TYR A 140 4.88 20.80 -10.33
C TYR A 140 5.98 21.50 -11.14
N LYS A 141 5.74 22.72 -11.65
CA LYS A 141 6.64 23.44 -12.56
C LYS A 141 7.51 24.46 -11.85
N THR A 142 8.16 24.03 -10.77
CA THR A 142 9.10 24.89 -10.02
C THR A 142 10.38 24.13 -9.72
N ASP A 143 11.49 24.86 -9.63
CA ASP A 143 12.77 24.32 -9.16
C ASP A 143 12.65 23.74 -7.73
N ILE A 144 11.82 24.35 -6.89
CA ILE A 144 11.46 23.85 -5.55
C ILE A 144 10.79 22.47 -5.64
N ALA A 145 9.83 22.30 -6.55
CA ALA A 145 9.17 21.01 -6.76
C ALA A 145 10.16 19.94 -7.26
N CYS A 146 11.12 20.32 -8.12
CA CYS A 146 12.18 19.39 -8.54
C CYS A 146 13.01 18.89 -7.35
N ARG A 147 13.40 19.79 -6.44
CA ARG A 147 14.22 19.44 -5.27
C ARG A 147 13.49 18.53 -4.28
N ARG A 148 12.17 18.68 -4.13
CA ARG A 148 11.35 17.82 -3.26
C ARG A 148 11.43 16.33 -3.59
N TYR A 149 11.68 15.98 -4.85
CA TYR A 149 11.87 14.57 -5.22
C TYR A 149 13.16 13.95 -4.66
N PHE A 150 14.10 14.75 -4.16
CA PHE A 150 15.43 14.29 -3.74
C PHE A 150 15.79 14.67 -2.30
N CYS A 151 15.11 15.66 -1.70
CA CYS A 151 15.49 16.24 -0.40
C CYS A 151 14.70 15.73 0.82
N ASP A 152 13.83 14.72 0.70
CA ASP A 152 13.09 14.15 1.84
C ASP A 152 13.92 13.10 2.62
N THR A 153 15.09 13.51 3.13
CA THR A 153 15.88 12.79 4.15
C THR A 153 16.30 13.72 5.27
#